data_AF-A0AAU7APZ6-F1
#
_entry.id   AF-A0AAU7APZ6-F1
#
_cell.length_a   1.000
_cell.length_b   1.000
_cell.length_c   1.000
_cell.angle_alpha   90.00
_cell.angle_beta   90.00
_cell.angle_gamma   90.00
#
_symmetry.space_group_name_H-M   'P 1'
#
loop_
_entity.id
_entity.type
_entity.pdbx_description
1 polymer ?
#
loop_
_entity_poly.entity_id
_entity_poly.type
_entity_poly.pdbx_seq_one_letter_code
_entity_poly.pdbx_strand_id
1 'polypeptide(L)'
;MGKRSRRRDRDGAPKDPSGAGPTSFADLGLDLDLDLGADDVTEGGTVPAELAGGLGVLTLRTVMSPGTRTEYAAVRRGDRSSPSAAREDAWHRAVEFLYERLVTGWEVAGVPTTGQKALLQRLRVATPGERAAIRDALRAHLAAHLPDVEAP
;
A
#
# COMPACT_ATOMS: atom_id res chain seq x y z
N MET A 1 -13.97 -67.41 -22.15
CA MET A 1 -13.83 -66.82 -23.51
C MET A 1 -13.89 -65.30 -23.36
N GLY A 2 -12.88 -64.56 -23.84
CA GLY A 2 -12.95 -63.09 -23.99
C GLY A 2 -12.09 -62.24 -23.02
N LYS A 3 -10.93 -61.80 -23.51
CA LYS A 3 -9.94 -60.92 -22.86
C LYS A 3 -10.24 -59.43 -23.11
N ARG A 4 -9.52 -58.58 -22.33
CA ARG A 4 -9.04 -57.18 -22.58
C ARG A 4 -9.81 -56.08 -21.82
N SER A 5 -9.23 -55.49 -20.78
CA SER A 5 -8.20 -54.41 -20.80
C SER A 5 -8.75 -53.06 -21.28
N ARG A 6 -8.70 -52.04 -20.41
CA ARG A 6 -8.13 -50.71 -20.68
C ARG A 6 -8.00 -49.87 -19.39
N ARG A 7 -6.76 -49.40 -19.17
CA ARG A 7 -6.39 -48.25 -18.33
C ARG A 7 -7.15 -46.98 -18.78
N ARG A 8 -7.36 -46.04 -17.85
CA ARG A 8 -7.02 -44.60 -17.89
C ARG A 8 -7.33 -44.00 -16.51
N ASP A 9 -6.28 -43.52 -15.82
CA ASP A 9 -6.05 -42.10 -15.50
C ASP A 9 -7.06 -41.60 -14.45
N ARG A 10 -6.71 -41.57 -13.16
CA ARG A 10 -5.99 -40.46 -12.50
C ARG A 10 -6.66 -39.11 -12.74
N ASP A 11 -7.92 -38.99 -12.33
CA ASP A 11 -8.54 -37.68 -12.12
C ASP A 11 -8.10 -37.10 -10.78
N GLY A 12 -7.36 -36.01 -10.92
CA GLY A 12 -6.75 -35.27 -9.83
C GLY A 12 -7.80 -34.66 -8.92
N ALA A 13 -7.56 -34.81 -7.63
CA ALA A 13 -8.15 -33.98 -6.60
C ALA A 13 -8.08 -32.49 -7.01
N PRO A 14 -9.10 -31.67 -6.69
CA PRO A 14 -8.97 -30.23 -6.77
C PRO A 14 -7.76 -29.84 -5.91
N LYS A 15 -6.71 -29.34 -6.57
CA LYS A 15 -5.56 -28.77 -5.89
C LYS A 15 -6.07 -27.46 -5.31
N ASP A 16 -6.27 -27.43 -3.99
CA ASP A 16 -6.47 -26.20 -3.26
C ASP A 16 -5.45 -25.18 -3.76
N PRO A 17 -5.86 -24.00 -4.27
CA PRO A 17 -4.92 -22.92 -4.45
C PRO A 17 -4.51 -22.49 -3.04
N SER A 18 -3.40 -23.10 -2.58
CA SER A 18 -2.57 -22.64 -1.48
C SER A 18 -2.67 -21.12 -1.40
N GLY A 19 -3.33 -20.63 -0.36
CA GLY A 19 -3.66 -19.23 -0.11
C GLY A 19 -2.41 -18.38 0.15
N ALA A 20 -1.63 -18.14 -0.90
CA ALA A 20 -0.84 -16.94 -0.98
C ALA A 20 -1.83 -15.81 -1.31
N GLY A 21 -2.27 -15.11 -0.26
CA GLY A 21 -2.97 -13.85 -0.43
C GLY A 21 -2.14 -12.90 -1.31
N PRO A 22 -2.78 -11.90 -1.94
CA PRO A 22 -2.12 -10.97 -2.85
C PRO A 22 -0.89 -10.34 -2.18
N THR A 23 0.26 -10.44 -2.85
CA THR A 23 1.53 -9.92 -2.33
C THR A 23 1.70 -8.41 -2.55
N SER A 24 0.76 -7.82 -3.30
CA SER A 24 0.72 -6.41 -3.68
C SER A 24 -0.73 -5.99 -3.91
N PHE A 25 -1.04 -4.71 -3.66
CA PHE A 25 -2.35 -4.12 -4.00
C PHE A 25 -2.61 -4.17 -5.53
N ALA A 26 -1.55 -4.23 -6.34
CA ALA A 26 -1.63 -4.41 -7.79
C ALA A 26 -2.10 -5.82 -8.24
N ASP A 27 -1.98 -6.85 -7.40
CA ASP A 27 -2.42 -8.22 -7.71
C ASP A 27 -3.93 -8.43 -7.54
N LEU A 28 -4.66 -7.43 -7.03
CA LEU A 28 -6.08 -7.54 -6.68
C LEU A 28 -7.05 -7.27 -7.85
N GLY A 29 -6.57 -7.13 -9.08
CA GLY A 29 -7.44 -6.91 -10.24
C GLY A 29 -8.23 -5.60 -10.17
N LEU A 30 -7.64 -4.56 -9.57
CA LEU A 30 -8.10 -3.18 -9.75
C LEU A 30 -7.61 -2.67 -11.12
N ASP A 31 -8.09 -3.29 -12.19
CA ASP A 31 -8.45 -2.56 -13.41
C ASP A 31 -9.73 -1.79 -13.04
N LEU A 32 -9.59 -0.71 -12.27
CA LEU A 32 -10.57 0.36 -12.36
C LEU A 32 -10.00 1.30 -13.40
N ASP A 33 -10.66 1.35 -14.55
CA ASP A 33 -10.55 2.39 -15.58
C ASP A 33 -10.12 3.71 -14.93
N LEU A 34 -8.81 3.94 -14.97
CA LEU A 34 -8.18 5.23 -14.73
C LEU A 34 -8.39 6.05 -16.00
N ASP A 35 -9.66 6.38 -16.27
CA ASP A 35 -9.99 7.63 -16.94
C ASP A 35 -10.13 8.73 -15.86
N LEU A 36 -9.18 8.73 -14.90
CA LEU A 36 -8.81 9.96 -14.22
C LEU A 36 -8.03 10.74 -15.26
N GLY A 37 -8.77 11.59 -15.98
CA GLY A 37 -8.28 12.36 -17.10
C GLY A 37 -6.88 12.91 -16.84
N ALA A 38 -6.10 12.94 -17.92
CA ALA A 38 -4.78 13.56 -18.02
C ALA A 38 -4.74 15.06 -17.64
N ASP A 39 -5.78 15.57 -17.00
CA ASP A 39 -6.03 16.97 -16.67
C ASP A 39 -5.97 17.27 -15.16
N ASP A 40 -5.89 16.28 -14.25
CA ASP A 40 -5.53 16.57 -12.84
C ASP A 40 -4.01 16.58 -12.68
N VAL A 41 -3.37 17.51 -13.40
CA VAL A 41 -2.07 18.05 -12.99
C VAL A 41 -2.35 18.84 -11.72
N THR A 42 -2.58 18.16 -10.60
CA THR A 42 -2.56 18.82 -9.30
C THR A 42 -1.13 19.35 -9.17
N GLU A 43 -0.95 20.66 -9.32
CA GLU A 43 0.24 21.40 -8.87
C GLU A 43 0.29 21.33 -7.33
N GLY A 44 0.32 20.11 -6.79
CA GLY A 44 0.54 19.84 -5.40
C GLY A 44 2.02 19.92 -5.16
N GLY A 45 2.44 21.00 -4.52
CA GLY A 45 3.80 21.11 -4.01
C GLY A 45 4.18 19.86 -3.22
N THR A 46 5.45 19.47 -3.31
CA THR A 46 6.01 18.52 -2.38
C THR A 46 6.77 19.26 -1.29
N VAL A 47 6.71 18.73 -0.07
CA VAL A 47 7.47 19.25 1.06
C VAL A 47 8.35 18.14 1.64
N PRO A 48 9.57 18.48 2.08
CA PRO A 48 10.39 17.52 2.80
C PRO A 48 9.84 17.30 4.22
N ALA A 49 9.93 16.07 4.72
CA ALA A 49 9.66 15.71 6.10
C ALA A 49 10.83 14.89 6.67
N GLU A 50 11.48 15.44 7.68
CA GLU A 50 12.58 14.75 8.37
C GLU A 50 12.06 13.62 9.24
N LEU A 51 12.69 12.45 9.11
CA LEU A 51 12.42 11.31 9.98
C LEU A 51 13.25 11.42 11.26
N ALA A 52 12.60 11.19 12.40
CA ALA A 52 13.25 11.21 13.70
C ALA A 52 14.47 10.27 13.75
N GLY A 53 15.50 10.66 14.52
CA GLY A 53 16.71 9.86 14.68
C GLY A 53 17.65 9.86 13.47
N GLY A 54 17.48 10.79 12.53
CA GLY A 54 18.34 10.89 11.34
C GLY A 54 18.09 9.79 10.31
N LEU A 55 16.89 9.19 10.32
CA LEU A 55 16.51 8.08 9.44
C LEU A 55 16.23 8.53 7.99
N GLY A 56 16.47 9.80 7.68
CA GLY A 56 16.38 10.37 6.34
C GLY A 56 15.28 11.42 6.19
N VAL A 57 14.99 11.75 4.94
CA VAL A 57 14.01 12.76 4.55
C VAL A 57 13.02 12.13 3.57
N LEU A 58 11.72 12.25 3.85
CA LEU A 58 10.65 11.93 2.91
C LEU A 58 10.30 13.16 2.09
N THR A 59 10.01 12.97 0.81
CA THR A 59 9.38 13.98 -0.04
C THR A 59 7.89 13.67 -0.12
N LEU A 60 7.04 14.55 0.39
CA LEU A 60 5.61 14.32 0.56
C LEU A 60 4.75 15.28 -0.26
N ARG A 61 3.75 14.76 -0.96
CA ARG A 61 2.71 15.59 -1.61
C ARG A 61 1.85 16.28 -0.55
N THR A 62 1.51 17.55 -0.77
CA THR A 62 0.62 18.31 0.11
C THR A 62 -0.85 18.22 -0.28
N VAL A 63 -1.18 17.50 -1.35
CA VAL A 63 -2.54 17.38 -1.89
C VAL A 63 -2.92 15.92 -2.05
N MET A 64 -4.21 15.64 -1.87
CA MET A 64 -4.81 14.33 -2.11
C MET A 64 -6.23 14.54 -2.66
N SER A 65 -6.58 13.83 -3.73
CA SER A 65 -7.89 13.98 -4.38
C SER A 65 -9.02 13.50 -3.46
N PRO A 66 -10.26 14.00 -3.62
CA PRO A 66 -11.42 13.53 -2.86
C PRO A 66 -11.67 12.03 -3.00
N GLY A 67 -11.43 11.46 -4.18
CA GLY A 67 -11.55 10.02 -4.43
C GLY A 67 -10.57 9.21 -3.58
N THR A 68 -9.31 9.62 -3.56
CA THR A 68 -8.27 8.97 -2.73
C THR A 68 -8.57 9.09 -1.23
N ARG A 69 -9.17 10.19 -0.76
CA ARG A 69 -9.62 10.35 0.64
C ARG A 69 -10.72 9.37 1.00
N THR A 70 -11.68 9.19 0.09
CA THR A 70 -12.78 8.24 0.27
C THR A 70 -12.26 6.80 0.33
N GLU A 71 -11.33 6.44 -0.56
CA GLU A 71 -10.69 5.12 -0.58
C GLU A 71 -9.89 4.85 0.71
N TYR A 72 -9.11 5.82 1.17
CA TYR A 72 -8.36 5.72 2.42
C TYR A 72 -9.28 5.44 3.62
N ALA A 73 -10.41 6.15 3.72
CA ALA A 73 -11.38 5.95 4.79
C ALA A 73 -11.95 4.52 4.79
N ALA A 74 -12.19 3.93 3.61
CA ALA A 74 -12.65 2.54 3.48
C ALA A 74 -11.56 1.52 3.88
N VAL A 75 -10.31 1.74 3.46
CA VAL A 75 -9.17 0.89 3.87
C VAL A 75 -9.02 0.89 5.39
N ARG A 76 -9.07 2.07 6.01
CA ARG A 76 -8.89 2.24 7.45
C ARG A 76 -9.99 1.59 8.28
N ARG A 77 -11.24 1.62 7.83
CA ARG A 77 -12.36 0.94 8.52
C ARG A 77 -12.25 -0.59 8.47
N GLY A 78 -11.45 -1.13 7.56
CA GLY A 78 -11.31 -2.58 7.39
C GLY A 78 -12.52 -3.21 6.69
N ASP A 79 -13.23 -2.43 5.86
CA ASP A 79 -14.46 -2.84 5.15
C ASP A 79 -14.29 -4.11 4.26
N ARG A 80 -13.06 -4.63 4.11
CA ARG A 80 -12.68 -5.78 3.26
C ARG A 80 -12.03 -6.96 4.01
N SER A 81 -12.09 -7.05 5.34
CA SER A 81 -11.40 -8.11 6.12
C SER A 81 -12.27 -8.79 7.20
N SER A 82 -11.94 -10.05 7.53
CA SER A 82 -12.61 -10.84 8.59
C SER A 82 -12.44 -10.18 9.98
N PRO A 83 -13.47 -10.13 10.86
CA PRO A 83 -13.51 -9.25 12.04
C PRO A 83 -12.33 -9.30 13.00
N SER A 84 -11.69 -10.48 13.16
CA SER A 84 -10.59 -10.69 14.12
C SER A 84 -9.20 -10.43 13.52
N ALA A 85 -9.03 -10.69 12.22
CA ALA A 85 -7.80 -10.36 11.48
C ALA A 85 -7.81 -8.91 10.95
N ALA A 86 -8.96 -8.23 10.99
CA ALA A 86 -9.20 -6.99 10.26
C ALA A 86 -8.47 -5.77 10.84
N ARG A 87 -8.28 -5.64 12.16
CA ARG A 87 -7.95 -4.31 12.72
C ARG A 87 -6.47 -3.94 12.63
N GLU A 88 -5.57 -4.84 13.02
CA GLU A 88 -4.12 -4.63 12.85
C GLU A 88 -3.74 -4.64 11.37
N ASP A 89 -4.34 -5.54 10.59
CA ASP A 89 -4.12 -5.62 9.14
C ASP A 89 -4.65 -4.36 8.41
N ALA A 90 -5.84 -3.87 8.76
CA ALA A 90 -6.37 -2.61 8.20
C ALA A 90 -5.49 -1.41 8.56
N TRP A 91 -4.95 -1.39 9.77
CA TRP A 91 -4.04 -0.34 10.21
C TRP A 91 -2.75 -0.32 9.38
N HIS A 92 -2.12 -1.48 9.21
CA HIS A 92 -0.93 -1.63 8.36
C HIS A 92 -1.23 -1.24 6.90
N ARG A 93 -2.38 -1.66 6.36
CA ARG A 93 -2.80 -1.29 5.00
C ARG A 93 -3.08 0.20 4.86
N ALA A 94 -3.65 0.85 5.88
CA ALA A 94 -3.89 2.29 5.87
C ALA A 94 -2.56 3.08 5.80
N VAL A 95 -1.53 2.62 6.52
CA VAL A 95 -0.19 3.21 6.44
C VAL A 95 0.44 3.01 5.07
N GLU A 96 0.41 1.78 4.51
CA GLU A 96 0.93 1.53 3.16
C GLU A 96 0.20 2.39 2.11
N PHE A 97 -1.12 2.52 2.23
CA PHE A 97 -1.93 3.34 1.33
C PHE A 97 -1.51 4.82 1.36
N LEU A 98 -1.41 5.42 2.56
CA LEU A 98 -0.97 6.81 2.68
C LEU A 98 0.46 7.00 2.18
N TYR A 99 1.35 6.08 2.53
CA TYR A 99 2.71 6.10 2.05
C TYR A 99 2.76 6.07 0.52
N GLU A 100 1.93 5.24 -0.11
CA GLU A 100 1.87 5.13 -1.56
C GLU A 100 1.33 6.38 -2.25
N ARG A 101 0.38 7.07 -1.64
CA ARG A 101 -0.24 8.25 -2.23
C ARG A 101 0.55 9.53 -1.97
N LEU A 102 1.21 9.63 -0.82
CA LEU A 102 1.87 10.87 -0.39
C LEU A 102 3.37 10.88 -0.64
N VAL A 103 4.07 9.75 -0.51
CA VAL A 103 5.53 9.73 -0.58
C VAL A 103 5.99 9.61 -2.04
N THR A 104 6.71 10.62 -2.52
CA THR A 104 7.32 10.62 -3.87
C THR A 104 8.82 10.37 -3.86
N GLY A 105 9.45 10.44 -2.69
CA GLY A 105 10.87 10.21 -2.51
C GLY A 105 11.23 9.91 -1.06
N TRP A 106 12.32 9.17 -0.86
CA TRP A 106 12.92 8.93 0.44
C TRP A 106 14.44 8.92 0.30
N GLU A 107 15.11 9.88 0.92
CA GLU A 107 16.58 9.95 0.96
C GLU A 107 17.10 9.50 2.32
N VAL A 108 18.07 8.58 2.34
CA VAL A 108 18.74 8.12 3.56
C VAL A 108 20.24 8.21 3.34
N ALA A 109 20.94 8.94 4.21
CA ALA A 109 22.39 9.13 4.14
C ALA A 109 22.90 9.52 2.73
N GLY A 110 22.18 10.43 2.05
CA GLY A 110 22.53 10.90 0.70
C GLY A 110 22.14 9.96 -0.44
N VAL A 111 21.45 8.84 -0.16
CA VAL A 111 20.99 7.89 -1.17
C VAL A 111 19.49 8.07 -1.42
N PRO A 112 19.08 8.66 -2.56
CA PRO A 112 17.68 8.86 -2.89
C PRO A 112 17.02 7.57 -3.40
N THR A 113 15.82 7.30 -2.91
CA THR A 113 14.90 6.28 -3.44
C THR A 113 13.69 7.00 -4.04
N THR A 114 13.41 6.72 -5.32
CA THR A 114 12.26 7.29 -6.04
C THR A 114 11.49 6.20 -6.77
N GLY A 115 10.25 6.50 -7.14
CA GLY A 115 9.37 5.56 -7.85
C GLY A 115 8.64 4.63 -6.90
N GLN A 116 7.35 4.45 -7.19
CA GLN A 116 6.40 3.92 -6.21
C GLN A 116 6.73 2.50 -5.74
N LYS A 117 7.08 1.63 -6.69
CA LYS A 117 7.46 0.25 -6.41
C LYS A 117 8.68 0.16 -5.50
N ALA A 118 9.72 0.96 -5.77
CA ALA A 118 10.95 0.94 -4.97
C ALA A 118 10.70 1.49 -3.55
N LEU A 119 9.91 2.56 -3.44
CA LEU A 119 9.51 3.15 -2.17
C LEU A 119 8.74 2.16 -1.29
N LEU A 120 7.76 1.44 -1.86
CA LEU A 120 7.00 0.42 -1.12
C LEU A 120 7.86 -0.77 -0.70
N GLN A 121 8.73 -1.27 -1.58
CA GLN A 121 9.67 -2.34 -1.22
C GLN A 121 10.56 -1.92 -0.05
N ARG A 122 11.05 -0.68 -0.07
CA ARG A 122 11.85 -0.13 1.03
C ARG A 122 11.08 -0.06 2.35
N LEU A 123 9.83 0.42 2.33
CA LEU A 123 8.96 0.45 3.51
C LEU A 123 8.76 -0.95 4.11
N ARG A 124 8.58 -1.97 3.26
CA ARG A 124 8.34 -3.36 3.68
C ARG A 124 9.55 -4.00 4.35
N VAL A 125 10.76 -3.67 3.92
CA VAL A 125 12.00 -4.16 4.54
C VAL A 125 12.53 -3.25 5.66
N ALA A 126 11.90 -2.10 5.88
CA ALA A 126 12.29 -1.17 6.94
C ALA A 126 12.22 -1.84 8.32
N THR A 127 13.02 -1.36 9.24
CA THR A 127 12.99 -1.76 10.64
C THR A 127 11.71 -1.28 11.34
N PRO A 128 11.32 -1.86 12.49
CA PRO A 128 10.20 -1.35 13.27
C PRO A 128 10.34 0.13 13.67
N GLY A 129 11.56 0.58 13.98
CA GLY A 129 11.86 1.97 14.31
C GLY A 129 11.66 2.91 13.13
N GLU A 130 12.13 2.53 11.95
CA GLU A 130 11.88 3.30 10.72
C GLU A 130 10.39 3.38 10.38
N ARG A 131 9.65 2.28 10.48
CA ARG A 131 8.19 2.30 10.26
C ARG A 131 7.47 3.21 11.27
N ALA A 132 7.90 3.21 12.53
CA ALA A 132 7.34 4.11 13.53
C ALA A 132 7.62 5.58 13.18
N ALA A 133 8.86 5.92 12.82
CA ALA A 133 9.24 7.27 12.42
C ALA A 133 8.49 7.75 11.16
N ILE A 134 8.34 6.88 10.16
CA ILE A 134 7.56 7.16 8.94
C ILE A 134 6.11 7.46 9.28
N ARG A 135 5.50 6.63 10.13
CA ARG A 135 4.11 6.86 10.57
C ARG A 135 3.96 8.19 11.29
N ASP A 136 4.89 8.52 12.18
CA ASP A 136 4.82 9.78 12.93
C ASP A 136 5.00 11.00 12.00
N ALA A 137 5.88 10.90 11.00
CA ALA A 137 6.01 11.91 9.95
C ALA A 137 4.73 12.05 9.11
N LEU A 138 4.09 10.93 8.73
CA LEU A 138 2.80 10.95 8.02
C LEU A 138 1.72 11.63 8.86
N ARG A 139 1.63 11.33 10.17
CA ARG A 139 0.65 11.99 11.07
C ARG A 139 0.88 13.49 11.16
N ALA A 140 2.12 13.92 11.34
CA ALA A 140 2.48 15.33 11.38
C ALA A 140 2.14 16.04 10.05
N HIS A 141 2.45 15.40 8.93
CA HIS A 141 2.15 15.91 7.59
C HIS A 141 0.65 16.04 7.33
N LEU A 142 -0.14 15.03 7.72
CA LEU A 142 -1.61 15.10 7.62
C LEU A 142 -2.17 16.24 8.46
N ALA A 143 -1.73 16.39 9.71
CA ALA A 143 -2.19 17.47 10.57
C ALA A 143 -1.86 18.87 10.00
N ALA A 144 -0.71 19.01 9.33
CA ALA A 144 -0.27 20.29 8.78
C ALA A 144 -0.92 20.63 7.42
N HIS A 145 -1.11 19.64 6.54
CA HIS A 145 -1.47 19.88 5.14
C HIS A 145 -2.83 19.29 4.74
N LEU A 146 -3.29 18.25 5.43
CA LEU A 146 -4.49 17.49 5.09
C LEU A 146 -5.34 17.19 6.36
N PRO A 147 -5.78 18.22 7.11
CA PRO A 147 -6.37 18.05 8.45
C PRO A 147 -7.72 17.32 8.45
N ASP A 148 -8.37 17.20 7.30
CA ASP A 148 -9.60 16.45 7.10
C ASP A 148 -9.36 14.95 6.85
N VAL A 149 -8.10 14.53 6.67
CA VAL A 149 -7.73 13.12 6.56
C VAL A 149 -7.40 12.59 7.95
N GLU A 150 -8.12 11.55 8.36
CA GLU A 150 -7.88 10.92 9.66
C GLU A 150 -6.49 10.26 9.70
N ALA A 151 -5.76 10.45 10.79
CA ALA A 151 -4.41 9.90 10.88
C ALA A 151 -4.43 8.37 11.13
N PRO A 152 -3.45 7.62 10.63
CA PRO A 152 -3.30 6.19 10.91
C PRO A 152 -2.88 5.97 12.36
#